data_AF-A0A844U4P2-F1
#
_entry.id   AF-A0A844U4P2-F1
#
_cell.length_a   1.000
_cell.length_b   1.000
_cell.length_c   1.000
_cell.angle_alpha   90.00
_cell.angle_beta   90.00
_cell.angle_gamma   90.00
#
_symmetry.space_group_name_H-M   'P 1'
#
loop_
_entity.id
_entity.type
_entity.pdbx_description
1 polymer ?
#
loop_
_entity_poly.entity_id
_entity_poly.type
_entity_poly.pdbx_seq_one_letter_code
_entity_poly.pdbx_strand_id
1 'polypeptide(L)'
;MKRFLKSAGLPIGVFALAIGSAFATNAMKNTLSVEPGYQRIDSQGLECDDPEVMCDSQGTVTCTWKDASNITHNLYGKRFNEALNKTVCTLPLYKIQTP
;
A
#
# COMPACT_ATOMS: atom_id res chain seq x y z
N MET A 1 1.67 -8.28 56.56
CA MET A 1 1.62 -8.93 55.23
C MET A 1 1.74 -7.95 54.04
N LYS A 2 2.39 -6.78 54.16
CA LYS A 2 2.52 -5.78 53.07
C LYS A 2 3.80 -5.91 52.22
N ARG A 3 4.69 -6.86 52.55
CA ARG A 3 6.04 -6.96 51.97
C ARG A 3 6.14 -7.90 50.75
N PHE A 4 5.21 -8.87 50.61
CA PHE A 4 5.20 -9.81 49.49
C PHE A 4 4.70 -9.19 48.17
N LEU A 5 3.78 -8.21 48.24
CA LEU A 5 3.27 -7.51 47.05
C LEU A 5 4.35 -6.64 46.36
N LYS A 6 5.39 -6.21 47.09
CA LYS A 6 6.50 -5.42 46.53
C LYS A 6 7.63 -6.26 45.93
N SER A 7 7.82 -7.51 46.38
CA SER A 7 9.01 -8.29 46.03
C SER A 7 8.77 -9.34 44.92
N ALA A 8 7.53 -9.80 44.73
CA ALA A 8 7.21 -10.82 43.72
C ALA A 8 6.52 -10.27 42.46
N GLY A 9 5.82 -9.13 42.57
CA GLY A 9 5.10 -8.53 41.43
C GLY A 9 6.01 -7.82 40.42
N LEU A 10 7.15 -7.28 40.87
CA LEU A 10 8.08 -6.53 40.03
C LEU A 10 8.71 -7.38 38.90
N PRO A 11 9.29 -8.57 39.16
CA PRO A 11 9.87 -9.38 38.08
C PRO A 11 8.80 -9.92 37.12
N ILE A 12 7.65 -10.36 37.63
CA ILE A 12 6.54 -10.90 36.81
C ILE A 12 5.97 -9.82 35.88
N GLY A 13 5.81 -8.59 36.39
CA GLY A 13 5.37 -7.45 35.58
C GLY A 13 6.33 -7.10 34.45
N VAL A 14 7.65 -7.17 34.70
CA VAL A 14 8.68 -6.91 33.67
C VAL A 14 8.62 -7.95 32.55
N PHE A 15 8.45 -9.23 32.87
CA PHE A 15 8.30 -10.28 31.85
C PHE A 15 7.00 -10.11 31.04
N ALA A 16 5.88 -9.79 31.68
CA ALA A 16 4.61 -9.57 30.98
C ALA A 16 4.68 -8.35 30.03
N LEU A 17 5.36 -7.27 30.46
CA LEU A 17 5.51 -6.04 29.68
C LEU A 17 6.47 -6.26 28.48
N ALA A 18 7.51 -7.08 28.64
CA ALA A 18 8.42 -7.47 27.56
C ALA A 18 7.75 -8.33 26.48
N ILE A 19 6.80 -9.20 26.86
CA ILE A 19 6.03 -10.00 25.91
C ILE A 19 5.03 -9.12 25.14
N GLY A 20 4.37 -8.17 25.82
CA GLY A 20 3.40 -7.26 25.21
C GLY A 20 4.00 -6.32 24.15
N SER A 21 5.24 -5.86 24.34
CA SER A 21 5.91 -4.96 23.41
C SER A 21 6.29 -5.63 22.08
N ALA A 22 6.55 -6.94 22.05
CA ALA A 22 6.85 -7.68 20.82
C ALA A 22 5.64 -7.76 19.85
N PHE A 23 4.42 -7.74 20.36
CA PHE A 23 3.22 -7.77 19.52
C PHE A 23 2.81 -6.39 18.99
N ALA A 24 3.19 -5.30 19.67
CA ALA A 24 2.88 -3.94 19.23
C ALA A 24 3.63 -3.54 17.94
N THR A 25 4.85 -4.04 17.75
CA THR A 25 5.70 -3.66 16.60
C THR A 25 5.24 -4.27 15.27
N ASN A 26 4.36 -5.27 15.28
CA ASN A 26 3.88 -5.91 14.04
C ASN A 26 2.60 -5.28 13.45
N ALA A 27 1.97 -4.33 14.14
CA ALA A 27 0.71 -3.70 13.69
C ALA A 27 0.91 -2.43 12.83
N MET A 28 2.12 -1.87 12.77
CA MET A 28 2.43 -0.69 11.96
C MET A 28 3.21 -1.06 10.70
N LYS A 29 2.58 -1.80 9.80
CA LYS A 29 3.04 -1.85 8.41
C LYS A 29 1.88 -1.37 7.55
N ASN A 30 1.80 -0.05 7.37
CA ASN A 30 1.11 0.49 6.22
C ASN A 30 1.98 0.09 5.02
N THR A 31 1.75 -1.12 4.49
CA THR A 31 2.47 -1.61 3.33
C THR A 31 1.99 -0.79 2.13
N LEU A 32 2.59 0.38 1.93
CA LEU A 32 2.43 1.16 0.71
C LEU A 32 2.75 0.22 -0.45
N SER A 33 1.71 -0.17 -1.19
CA SER A 33 1.82 -1.15 -2.26
C SER A 33 2.10 -0.37 -3.51
N VAL A 34 3.34 0.11 -3.62
CA VAL A 34 3.76 1.00 -4.69
C VAL A 34 3.98 0.18 -5.97
N GLU A 35 3.28 0.55 -7.03
CA GLU A 35 3.31 -0.08 -8.34
C GLU A 35 3.53 0.96 -9.45
N PRO A 36 4.16 0.58 -10.57
CA PRO A 36 4.28 1.46 -11.73
C PRO A 36 2.90 1.74 -12.35
N GLY A 37 2.60 3.02 -12.59
CA GLY A 37 1.38 3.48 -13.22
C GLY A 37 1.52 3.63 -14.73
N TYR A 38 0.66 2.94 -15.46
CA TYR A 38 0.64 2.91 -16.92
C TYR A 38 -0.54 3.70 -17.47
N GLN A 39 -0.33 4.42 -18.58
CA GLN A 39 -1.43 5.03 -19.32
C GLN A 39 -2.11 3.98 -20.21
N ARG A 40 -3.44 4.06 -20.26
CA ARG A 40 -4.26 3.19 -21.11
C ARG A 40 -4.41 3.81 -22.49
N ILE A 41 -3.94 3.14 -23.54
CA ILE A 41 -3.99 3.66 -24.92
C ILE A 41 -5.36 3.41 -25.55
N ASP A 42 -5.97 2.26 -25.24
CA ASP A 42 -7.28 1.85 -25.77
C ASP A 42 -8.40 1.90 -24.72
N SER A 43 -9.65 1.79 -25.16
CA SER A 43 -10.80 1.85 -24.25
C SER A 43 -10.92 0.62 -23.33
N GLN A 44 -10.31 -0.51 -23.70
CA GLN A 44 -10.35 -1.78 -22.98
C GLN A 44 -9.11 -2.00 -22.09
N GLY A 45 -8.03 -1.26 -22.34
CA GLY A 45 -6.75 -1.35 -21.63
C GLY A 45 -5.94 -2.59 -21.94
N LEU A 46 -6.07 -3.08 -23.16
CA LEU A 46 -5.26 -4.14 -23.73
C LEU A 46 -3.82 -3.65 -24.02
N GLU A 47 -3.67 -2.37 -24.33
CA GLU A 47 -2.40 -1.74 -24.64
C GLU A 47 -2.08 -0.66 -23.60
N CYS A 48 -0.88 -0.76 -23.05
CA CYS A 48 -0.40 0.04 -21.94
C CYS A 48 0.87 0.74 -22.38
N ASP A 49 0.91 2.05 -22.23
CA ASP A 49 2.11 2.84 -22.50
C ASP A 49 3.19 2.56 -21.45
N ASP A 50 4.37 3.13 -21.63
CA ASP A 50 5.44 3.05 -20.64
C ASP A 50 5.04 3.67 -19.30
N PRO A 51 5.59 3.18 -18.17
CA PRO A 51 5.22 3.67 -16.86
C PRO A 51 5.78 5.08 -16.62
N GLU A 52 4.89 6.03 -16.34
CA GLU A 52 5.26 7.44 -16.17
C GLU A 52 5.63 7.79 -14.73
N VAL A 53 4.87 7.25 -13.76
CA VAL A 53 5.09 7.48 -12.32
C VAL A 53 4.74 6.26 -11.49
N MET A 54 5.30 6.20 -10.28
CA MET A 54 4.92 5.22 -9.28
C MET A 54 3.66 5.69 -8.55
N CYS A 55 2.71 4.78 -8.36
CA CYS A 55 1.43 5.02 -7.71
C CYS A 55 1.19 3.98 -6.61
N ASP A 56 0.24 4.23 -5.72
CA ASP A 56 -0.20 3.28 -4.70
C ASP A 56 -1.39 2.47 -5.21
N SER A 57 -1.44 1.18 -4.90
CA SER A 57 -2.63 0.35 -5.16
C SER A 57 -3.74 0.61 -4.13
N GLN A 58 -3.40 1.24 -3.00
CA GLN A 58 -4.32 1.58 -1.92
C GLN A 58 -4.42 3.10 -1.78
N GLY A 59 -5.61 3.67 -2.00
CA GLY A 59 -5.80 5.11 -1.82
C GLY A 59 -7.17 5.59 -2.26
N THR A 60 -7.37 6.90 -2.16
CA THR A 60 -8.64 7.56 -2.49
C THR A 60 -8.55 8.53 -3.65
N VAL A 61 -7.36 9.09 -3.92
CA VAL A 61 -7.13 10.08 -4.98
C VAL A 61 -6.49 9.38 -6.17
N THR A 62 -7.16 9.38 -7.32
CA THR A 62 -6.67 8.76 -8.55
C THR A 62 -5.27 9.24 -8.90
N CYS A 63 -4.40 8.30 -9.26
CA CYS A 63 -3.07 8.61 -9.77
C CYS A 63 -3.18 9.17 -11.18
N THR A 64 -2.54 10.32 -11.41
CA THR A 64 -2.61 11.02 -12.69
C THR A 64 -1.24 11.53 -13.09
N TRP A 65 -0.95 11.51 -14.38
CA TRP A 65 0.24 12.13 -14.94
C TRP A 65 -0.13 13.23 -15.93
N LYS A 66 0.73 14.24 -16.05
CA LYS A 66 0.51 15.38 -16.93
C LYS A 66 1.55 15.36 -18.03
N ASP A 67 1.09 15.29 -19.27
CA ASP A 67 1.98 15.22 -20.43
C ASP A 67 2.63 16.57 -20.77
N ALA A 68 3.53 16.56 -21.76
CA ALA A 68 4.20 17.77 -22.26
C ALA A 68 3.21 18.80 -22.85
N SER A 69 2.01 18.37 -23.24
CA SER A 69 0.92 19.21 -23.74
C SER A 69 -0.01 19.72 -22.64
N ASN A 70 0.36 19.50 -21.37
CA ASN A 70 -0.42 19.84 -20.18
C ASN A 70 -1.76 19.11 -20.03
N ILE A 71 -1.96 17.99 -20.73
CA ILE A 71 -3.15 17.14 -20.59
C ILE A 71 -2.93 16.16 -19.43
N THR A 72 -3.95 15.98 -18.60
CA THR A 72 -3.90 15.07 -17.45
C THR A 72 -4.51 13.72 -17.82
N HIS A 73 -3.74 12.66 -17.65
CA HIS A 73 -4.14 11.28 -17.92
C HIS A 73 -4.22 10.48 -16.62
N ASN A 74 -5.24 9.62 -16.51
CA ASN A 74 -5.35 8.69 -15.39
C ASN A 74 -4.42 7.50 -15.62
N LEU A 75 -3.78 7.06 -14.54
CA LEU A 75 -2.87 5.91 -14.58
C LEU A 75 -3.47 4.68 -13.93
N TYR A 76 -3.09 3.54 -14.47
CA TYR A 76 -3.60 2.24 -14.11
C TYR A 76 -2.48 1.22 -13.97
N GLY A 77 -2.64 0.27 -13.06
CA GLY A 77 -1.75 -0.87 -12.88
C GLY A 77 -2.15 -2.03 -13.81
N LYS A 78 -1.20 -2.93 -14.01
CA LYS A 78 -1.41 -4.15 -14.81
C LYS A 78 -2.11 -5.21 -13.95
N ARG A 79 -3.19 -5.78 -14.48
CA ARG A 79 -3.87 -6.94 -13.90
C ARG A 79 -4.12 -7.98 -14.98
N PHE A 80 -4.13 -9.26 -14.61
CA PHE A 80 -4.55 -10.30 -15.54
C PHE A 80 -6.08 -10.32 -15.65
N ASN A 81 -6.59 -10.33 -16.88
CA ASN A 81 -8.01 -10.47 -17.16
C ASN A 81 -8.28 -11.89 -17.66
N GLU A 82 -8.94 -12.68 -16.82
CA GLU A 82 -9.27 -14.09 -17.11
C GLU A 82 -10.19 -14.25 -18.32
N ALA A 83 -11.12 -13.31 -18.55
CA ALA A 83 -12.05 -13.37 -19.67
C ALA A 83 -11.36 -13.19 -21.03
N LEU A 84 -10.28 -12.41 -21.06
CA LEU A 84 -9.49 -12.14 -22.27
C LEU A 84 -8.21 -12.98 -22.35
N ASN A 85 -7.89 -13.73 -21.28
CA ASN A 85 -6.65 -14.49 -21.10
C ASN A 85 -5.40 -13.64 -21.37
N LYS A 86 -5.42 -12.37 -20.96
CA LYS A 86 -4.38 -11.37 -21.25
C LYS A 86 -4.21 -10.39 -20.09
N THR A 87 -3.03 -9.80 -19.97
CA THR A 87 -2.75 -8.71 -19.03
C THR A 87 -3.27 -7.38 -19.56
N VAL A 88 -3.99 -6.63 -18.74
CA VAL A 88 -4.60 -5.34 -19.07
C VAL A 88 -4.24 -4.27 -18.03
N CYS A 89 -4.07 -3.02 -18.43
CA CYS A 89 -3.84 -1.87 -17.53
C CYS A 89 -5.17 -1.21 -17.13
N THR A 90 -5.93 -1.91 -16.29
CA THR A 90 -7.22 -1.41 -15.78
C THR A 90 -7.27 -1.41 -14.25
N LEU A 91 -6.18 -1.77 -13.55
CA LEU A 91 -6.11 -1.69 -12.09
C LEU A 91 -6.13 -0.21 -11.68
N PRO A 92 -7.13 0.28 -10.92
CA PRO A 92 -7.11 1.67 -10.47
C PRO A 92 -5.93 1.86 -9.53
N LEU A 93 -5.12 2.87 -9.80
CA LEU A 93 -4.03 3.30 -8.94
C LEU A 93 -4.31 4.68 -8.38
N TYR A 94 -3.69 4.96 -7.25
CA TYR A 94 -3.90 6.16 -6.46
C TYR A 94 -2.59 6.89 -6.19
N LYS A 95 -2.68 8.18 -5.86
CA LYS A 95 -1.50 8.94 -5.45
C LYS A 95 -0.94 8.35 -4.17
N ILE A 96 0.38 8.21 -4.12
CA ILE A 96 1.10 7.75 -2.93
C ILE A 96 0.76 8.68 -1.77
N GLN A 97 0.09 8.14 -0.76
CA GLN A 97 -0.23 8.88 0.46
C GLN A 97 0.95 8.71 1.42
N THR A 98 1.83 9.71 1.44
CA THR A 98 2.83 9.79 2.51
C THR A 98 2.11 10.08 3.84
N PRO A 99 2.35 9.29 4.90
CA PRO A 99 1.77 9.52 6.22
C PRO A 99 2.23 10.84 6.86
#